data_AF-A0A534RY50-F1
#
_entry.id   AF-A0A534RY50-F1
#
_cell.length_a   1.000
_cell.length_b   1.000
_cell.length_c   1.000
_cell.angle_alpha   90.00
_cell.angle_beta   90.00
_cell.angle_gamma   90.00
#
_symmetry.space_group_name_H-M   'P 1'
#
loop_
_entity.id
_entity.type
_entity.pdbx_description
1 polymer ?
#
loop_
_entity_poly.entity_id
_entity_poly.type
_entity_poly.pdbx_seq_one_letter_code
_entity_poly.pdbx_strand_id
1 'polypeptide(L)'
;MDVPFFNTGLLGSKRFLDKQETKVMNFLRAYLEAIKILKTERDYSIKALAQFTRVQNLKAVQEGYDYFVRQLEPVPYPSVVAMQAVVDQIAESNPKAKNVDAKNYVNDRYLRRLEEEGFVKKIWGK
;
A
#
# COMPACT_ATOMS: atom_id res chain seq x y z
N MET A 1 -14.06 -12.32 -13.45
CA MET A 1 -14.52 -11.98 -12.08
C MET A 1 -13.40 -11.18 -11.44
N ASP A 2 -13.54 -9.85 -11.39
CA ASP A 2 -12.58 -8.98 -10.70
C ASP A 2 -12.88 -8.99 -9.20
N VAL A 3 -12.54 -10.07 -8.51
CA VAL A 3 -12.57 -10.08 -7.04
C VAL A 3 -11.33 -9.31 -6.58
N PRO A 4 -11.48 -8.17 -5.87
CA PRO A 4 -10.34 -7.47 -5.31
C PRO A 4 -9.58 -8.42 -4.39
N PHE A 5 -8.27 -8.57 -4.59
CA PHE A 5 -7.44 -9.47 -3.80
C PHE A 5 -6.11 -8.78 -3.47
N PHE A 6 -5.63 -8.97 -2.24
CA PHE A 6 -4.34 -8.41 -1.85
C PHE A 6 -3.20 -9.25 -2.42
N ASN A 7 -2.43 -8.68 -3.33
CA ASN A 7 -1.14 -9.25 -3.74
C ASN A 7 -0.01 -8.83 -2.78
N THR A 8 -0.05 -7.60 -2.28
CA THR A 8 0.92 -7.03 -1.34
C THR A 8 0.23 -6.06 -0.38
N GLY A 9 0.88 -5.75 0.75
CA GLY A 9 0.37 -4.79 1.72
C GLY A 9 1.43 -4.36 2.73
N LEU A 10 1.20 -3.20 3.35
CA LEU A 10 1.98 -2.75 4.50
C LEU A 10 1.37 -3.35 5.76
N LEU A 11 2.15 -4.17 6.45
CA LEU A 11 1.68 -4.96 7.60
C LEU A 11 2.44 -4.57 8.87
N GLY A 12 1.75 -4.64 10.00
CA GLY A 12 2.34 -4.40 11.31
C GLY A 12 1.51 -5.04 12.41
N SER A 13 2.15 -5.44 13.51
CA SER A 13 1.40 -5.93 14.68
C SER A 13 0.55 -4.82 15.27
N LYS A 14 -0.67 -5.15 15.72
CA LYS A 14 -1.57 -4.19 16.40
C LYS A 14 -0.85 -3.42 17.52
N ARG A 15 -0.06 -4.13 18.35
CA ARG A 15 0.74 -3.53 19.43
C ARG A 15 1.72 -2.48 18.92
N PHE A 16 2.42 -2.75 17.81
CA PHE A 16 3.36 -1.80 17.24
C PHE A 16 2.63 -0.57 16.71
N LEU A 17 1.55 -0.79 15.94
CA LEU A 17 0.76 0.28 15.36
C LEU A 17 0.17 1.20 16.45
N ASP A 18 -0.39 0.62 17.51
CA ASP A 18 -0.98 1.37 18.63
C ASP A 18 0.09 2.10 19.48
N LYS A 19 1.26 1.49 19.73
CA LYS A 19 2.28 2.08 20.61
C LYS A 19 3.27 3.02 19.91
N GLN A 20 3.40 2.94 18.60
CA GLN A 20 4.39 3.68 17.82
C GLN A 20 3.71 4.59 16.80
N GLU A 21 2.54 5.14 17.14
CA GLU A 21 1.72 5.95 16.24
C GLU A 21 2.51 7.06 15.53
N THR A 22 3.35 7.81 16.25
CA THR A 22 4.20 8.85 15.62
C THR A 22 5.11 8.28 14.53
N LYS A 23 5.72 7.11 14.75
CA LYS A 23 6.58 6.48 13.74
C LYS A 23 5.77 5.98 12.55
N VAL A 24 4.60 5.41 12.79
CA VAL A 24 3.68 4.97 11.74
C VAL A 24 3.23 6.15 10.89
N MET A 25 2.82 7.25 11.51
CA MET A 25 2.42 8.47 10.81
C MET A 25 3.57 9.04 9.97
N ASN A 26 4.78 9.13 10.53
CA ASN A 26 5.95 9.62 9.78
C ASN A 26 6.32 8.71 8.62
N PHE A 27 6.24 7.40 8.81
CA PHE A 27 6.45 6.43 7.72
C PHE A 27 5.41 6.62 6.61
N LEU A 28 4.13 6.74 6.96
CA LEU A 28 3.05 6.93 5.97
C LEU A 28 3.16 8.27 5.22
N ARG A 29 3.59 9.35 5.88
CA ARG A 29 3.89 10.62 5.20
C ARG A 29 4.96 10.44 4.13
N ALA A 30 6.10 9.83 4.50
CA ALA A 30 7.18 9.54 3.56
C ALA A 30 6.73 8.60 2.43
N TYR A 31 5.89 7.61 2.75
CA TYR A 31 5.34 6.69 1.76
C TYR A 31 4.44 7.40 0.75
N LEU A 32 3.54 8.28 1.20
CA LEU A 32 2.66 9.07 0.32
C LEU A 32 3.46 10.06 -0.55
N GLU A 33 4.51 10.68 -0.01
CA GLU A 33 5.44 11.49 -0.80
C GLU A 33 6.17 10.67 -1.85
N ALA A 34 6.61 9.45 -1.50
CA ALA A 34 7.23 8.53 -2.45
C ALA A 34 6.26 8.10 -3.56
N ILE A 35 4.96 7.94 -3.27
CA ILE A 35 3.93 7.68 -4.29
C ILE A 35 3.81 8.86 -5.25
N LYS A 36 3.82 10.10 -4.74
CA LYS A 36 3.83 11.29 -5.58
C LYS A 36 5.04 11.28 -6.50
N ILE A 37 6.24 11.13 -5.97
CA ILE A 37 7.49 11.05 -6.75
C ILE A 37 7.40 9.95 -7.80
N LEU A 38 6.93 8.75 -7.39
CA LEU A 38 6.73 7.62 -8.30
C LEU A 38 5.86 8.01 -9.49
N LYS A 39 4.81 8.80 -9.28
CA LYS A 39 3.86 9.22 -10.30
C LYS A 39 4.29 10.44 -11.12
N THR A 40 5.08 11.34 -10.55
CA THR A 40 5.42 12.63 -11.19
C THR A 40 6.85 12.72 -11.70
N GLU A 41 7.75 11.85 -11.23
CA GLU A 41 9.18 11.89 -11.55
C GLU A 41 9.66 10.53 -12.08
N ARG A 42 9.22 10.20 -13.30
CA ARG A 42 9.47 8.88 -13.93
C ARG A 42 10.94 8.48 -13.96
N ASP A 43 11.83 9.35 -14.45
CA ASP A 43 13.24 9.00 -14.63
C ASP A 43 13.97 8.79 -13.30
N TYR A 44 13.67 9.61 -12.29
CA TYR A 44 14.18 9.43 -10.94
C TYR A 44 13.70 8.09 -10.36
N SER A 45 12.41 7.81 -10.53
CA SER A 45 11.78 6.60 -10.04
C SER A 45 12.35 5.33 -10.66
N ILE A 46 12.57 5.32 -11.98
CA ILE A 46 13.18 4.18 -12.67
C ILE A 46 14.61 3.93 -12.17
N LYS A 47 15.41 5.00 -11.97
CA LYS A 47 16.76 4.88 -11.41
C LYS A 47 16.74 4.30 -10.00
N ALA A 48 15.86 4.81 -9.14
CA ALA A 48 15.69 4.30 -7.79
C ALA A 48 15.24 2.83 -7.79
N LEU A 49 14.25 2.47 -8.62
CA LEU A 49 13.79 1.09 -8.78
C LEU A 49 14.91 0.16 -9.25
N ALA A 50 15.70 0.54 -10.25
CA ALA A 50 16.83 -0.27 -10.70
C ALA A 50 17.86 -0.48 -9.58
N GLN A 51 18.16 0.56 -8.81
CA GLN A 51 19.09 0.49 -7.67
C GLN A 51 18.59 -0.46 -6.56
N PHE A 52 17.32 -0.34 -6.15
CA PHE A 52 16.78 -1.10 -5.01
C PHE A 52 16.33 -2.51 -5.38
N THR A 53 15.87 -2.74 -6.60
CA THR A 53 15.52 -4.10 -7.09
C THR A 53 16.74 -4.90 -7.54
N ARG A 54 17.88 -4.23 -7.82
CA ARG A 54 19.10 -4.81 -8.38
C ARG A 54 18.90 -5.50 -9.74
N VAL A 55 17.82 -5.15 -10.44
CA VAL A 55 17.55 -5.63 -11.79
C VAL A 55 18.47 -4.88 -12.76
N GLN A 56 19.32 -5.63 -13.47
CA GLN A 56 20.28 -5.05 -14.43
C GLN A 56 19.62 -4.68 -15.77
N ASN A 57 18.53 -5.35 -16.13
CA ASN A 57 17.78 -5.05 -17.34
C ASN A 57 16.91 -3.81 -17.14
N LEU A 58 17.43 -2.65 -17.55
CA LEU A 58 16.72 -1.37 -17.42
C LEU A 58 15.37 -1.36 -18.16
N LYS A 59 15.26 -2.06 -19.29
CA LYS A 59 14.01 -2.16 -20.04
C LYS A 59 12.94 -2.88 -19.22
N ALA A 60 13.31 -3.96 -18.52
CA ALA A 60 12.38 -4.67 -17.63
C ALA A 60 11.93 -3.79 -16.45
N VAL A 61 12.82 -2.95 -15.90
CA VAL A 61 12.46 -1.98 -14.85
C VAL A 61 11.46 -0.95 -15.37
N GLN A 62 11.68 -0.43 -16.58
CA GLN A 62 10.79 0.53 -17.21
C GLN A 62 9.40 -0.06 -17.49
N GLU A 63 9.34 -1.25 -18.06
CA GLU A 63 8.08 -1.96 -18.33
C GLU A 63 7.31 -2.24 -17.03
N GLY A 64 8.00 -2.69 -15.98
CA GLY A 64 7.41 -2.86 -14.65
C GLY A 64 6.88 -1.56 -14.07
N TYR A 65 7.67 -0.48 -14.13
CA TYR A 65 7.23 0.84 -13.69
C TYR A 65 5.96 1.30 -14.42
N ASP A 66 5.96 1.25 -15.75
CA ASP A 66 4.84 1.72 -16.58
C ASP A 66 3.58 0.90 -16.29
N TYR A 67 3.71 -0.41 -16.01
CA TYR A 67 2.61 -1.27 -15.61
C TYR A 67 2.02 -0.94 -14.23
N PHE A 68 2.88 -0.83 -13.21
CA PHE A 68 2.44 -0.69 -11.81
C PHE A 68 2.03 0.73 -11.42
N VAL A 69 2.67 1.77 -11.98
CA VAL A 69 2.39 3.17 -11.62
C VAL A 69 0.94 3.58 -11.91
N ARG A 70 0.31 2.96 -12.91
CA ARG A 70 -1.08 3.17 -13.31
C ARG A 70 -2.10 2.57 -12.35
N GLN A 71 -1.72 1.53 -11.62
CA GLN A 71 -2.61 0.81 -10.69
C GLN A 71 -2.53 1.35 -9.27
N LEU A 72 -1.46 2.08 -8.95
CA LEU A 72 -1.26 2.66 -7.64
C LEU A 72 -2.15 3.89 -7.46
N GLU A 73 -3.01 3.92 -6.46
CA GLU A 73 -3.76 5.13 -6.13
C GLU A 73 -2.88 6.17 -5.43
N PRO A 74 -3.16 7.49 -5.56
CA PRO A 74 -2.47 8.53 -4.79
C PRO A 74 -2.52 8.32 -3.27
N VAL A 75 -3.61 7.73 -2.79
CA VAL A 75 -3.78 7.28 -1.40
C VAL A 75 -4.22 5.81 -1.43
N PRO A 76 -3.32 4.85 -1.16
CA PRO A 76 -3.62 3.43 -1.31
C PRO A 76 -4.34 2.88 -0.07
N TYR A 77 -5.66 3.10 -0.01
CA TYR A 77 -6.49 2.56 1.06
C TYR A 77 -6.56 1.03 1.04
N PRO A 78 -6.48 0.36 2.21
CA PRO A 78 -6.74 -1.07 2.29
C PRO A 78 -8.24 -1.37 2.09
N SER A 79 -8.55 -2.51 1.47
CA SER A 79 -9.92 -2.98 1.22
C SER A 79 -10.31 -4.13 2.15
N VAL A 80 -11.41 -3.97 2.90
CA VAL A 80 -12.02 -5.05 3.70
C VAL A 80 -12.52 -6.18 2.80
N VAL A 81 -13.09 -5.85 1.63
CA VAL A 81 -13.57 -6.85 0.66
C VAL A 81 -12.40 -7.71 0.17
N ALA A 82 -11.25 -7.09 -0.11
CA ALA A 82 -10.07 -7.84 -0.52
C ALA A 82 -9.50 -8.71 0.60
N MET A 83 -9.54 -8.23 1.85
CA MET A 83 -9.15 -9.05 3.00
C MET A 83 -10.09 -10.24 3.19
N GLN A 84 -11.40 -10.05 2.96
CA GLN A 84 -12.37 -11.13 3.07
C GLN A 84 -12.09 -12.23 2.03
N ALA A 85 -11.76 -11.87 0.79
CA ALA A 85 -11.37 -12.84 -0.22
C ALA A 85 -10.14 -13.67 0.21
N VAL A 86 -9.15 -13.05 0.88
CA VAL A 86 -8.00 -13.77 1.47
C VAL A 86 -8.44 -14.72 2.58
N VAL A 87 -9.31 -14.26 3.49
CA VAL A 87 -9.85 -15.08 4.59
C VAL A 87 -10.61 -16.30 4.05
N ASP A 88 -11.47 -16.08 3.06
CA ASP A 88 -12.29 -17.13 2.43
C ASP A 88 -11.40 -18.18 1.75
N GLN A 89 -10.37 -17.75 1.01
CA GLN A 89 -9.40 -18.66 0.40
C GLN A 89 -8.65 -19.49 1.46
N ILE A 90 -8.24 -18.89 2.58
CA ILE A 90 -7.60 -19.64 3.67
C ILE A 90 -8.59 -20.64 4.29
N ALA A 91 -9.87 -20.28 4.37
CA ALA A 91 -10.93 -21.11 4.94
C ALA A 91 -11.22 -22.39 4.14
N GLU A 92 -10.83 -22.46 2.87
CA GLU A 92 -10.89 -23.67 2.05
C GLU A 92 -10.02 -24.80 2.60
N SER A 93 -8.87 -24.46 3.20
CA SER A 93 -7.90 -25.43 3.75
C SER A 93 -7.78 -25.39 5.27
N ASN A 94 -8.20 -24.30 5.92
CA ASN A 94 -8.16 -24.12 7.37
C ASN A 94 -9.54 -23.69 7.90
N PRO A 95 -10.35 -24.63 8.45
CA PRO A 95 -11.68 -24.32 8.96
C PRO A 95 -11.74 -23.23 10.03
N LYS A 96 -10.64 -22.96 10.74
CA LYS A 96 -10.58 -21.88 11.75
C LYS A 96 -10.75 -20.49 11.12
N ALA A 97 -10.39 -20.32 9.86
CA ALA A 97 -10.51 -19.03 9.16
C ALA A 97 -11.96 -18.66 8.83
N LYS A 98 -12.91 -19.61 8.82
CA LYS A 98 -14.34 -19.34 8.56
C LYS A 98 -14.97 -18.35 9.54
N ASN A 99 -14.43 -18.26 10.75
CA ASN A 99 -14.94 -17.38 11.81
C ASN A 99 -14.11 -16.10 11.94
N VAL A 100 -13.15 -15.86 11.04
CA VAL A 100 -12.31 -14.67 11.08
C VAL A 100 -13.04 -13.50 10.44
N ASP A 101 -13.21 -12.40 11.19
CA ASP A 101 -13.68 -11.13 10.62
C ASP A 101 -12.51 -10.38 9.99
N ALA A 102 -12.57 -10.21 8.66
CA ALA A 102 -11.58 -9.49 7.86
C ALA A 102 -11.33 -8.05 8.35
N LYS A 103 -12.33 -7.38 8.93
CA LYS A 103 -12.20 -6.02 9.47
C LYS A 103 -11.15 -5.92 10.58
N ASN A 104 -10.92 -7.00 11.32
CA ASN A 104 -9.91 -7.02 12.38
C ASN A 104 -8.46 -6.91 11.85
N TYR A 105 -8.26 -7.12 10.54
CA TYR A 105 -6.95 -7.12 9.88
C TYR A 105 -6.75 -5.91 8.97
N VAL A 106 -7.73 -5.01 8.89
CA VAL A 106 -7.67 -3.80 8.07
C VAL A 106 -7.67 -2.57 8.97
N ASN A 107 -6.71 -1.67 8.75
CA ASN A 107 -6.62 -0.41 9.47
C ASN A 107 -6.21 0.71 8.52
N ASP A 108 -7.13 1.65 8.31
CA ASP A 108 -7.02 2.83 7.45
C ASP A 108 -7.04 4.15 8.23
N ARG A 109 -7.14 4.10 9.57
CA ARG A 109 -7.31 5.31 10.42
C ARG A 109 -6.17 6.32 10.22
N TYR A 110 -4.97 5.83 9.97
CA TYR A 110 -3.80 6.69 9.78
C TYR A 110 -3.84 7.42 8.44
N LEU A 111 -4.28 6.76 7.37
CA LEU A 111 -4.44 7.39 6.06
C LEU A 111 -5.57 8.43 6.11
N ARG A 112 -6.71 8.10 6.74
CA ARG A 112 -7.80 9.05 6.97
C ARG A 112 -7.33 10.30 7.72
N ARG A 113 -6.59 10.11 8.81
CA ARG A 113 -6.02 11.22 9.58
C ARG A 113 -5.11 12.11 8.73
N LEU A 114 -4.27 11.53 7.87
CA LEU A 114 -3.40 12.28 6.96
C LEU A 114 -4.19 13.07 5.91
N GLU A 115 -5.32 12.55 5.45
CA GLU A 115 -6.22 13.29 4.55
C GLU A 115 -6.96 14.42 5.28
N GLU A 116 -7.51 14.14 6.45
CA GLU A 116 -8.23 15.10 7.29
C GLU A 116 -7.34 16.28 7.72
N GLU A 117 -6.07 16.03 8.05
CA GLU A 117 -5.10 17.10 8.37
C GLU A 117 -4.59 17.85 7.13
N GLY A 118 -5.07 17.49 5.92
CA GLY A 118 -4.73 18.16 4.66
C GLY A 118 -3.36 17.81 4.09
N PHE A 119 -2.65 16.83 4.66
CA PHE A 119 -1.31 16.44 4.19
C PHE A 119 -1.32 15.99 2.72
N VAL A 120 -2.31 15.16 2.35
CA VAL A 120 -2.43 14.67 0.96
C VAL A 120 -2.64 15.81 -0.02
N LYS A 121 -3.57 16.74 0.27
CA LYS A 121 -3.80 17.92 -0.58
C LYS A 121 -2.54 18.75 -0.75
N LYS A 122 -1.85 19.02 0.36
CA LYS A 122 -0.58 19.76 0.39
C LYS A 122 0.49 19.14 -0.52
N ILE A 123 0.75 17.84 -0.42
CA ILE A 123 1.81 17.22 -1.24
C ILE A 123 1.46 17.21 -2.73
N TRP A 124 0.17 17.11 -3.07
CA TRP A 124 -0.30 17.15 -4.46
C TRP A 124 -0.49 18.58 -5.02
N GLY A 125 -0.22 19.62 -4.23
CA GLY A 125 -0.32 21.02 -4.65
C GLY A 125 -1.76 21.51 -4.85
N LYS A 126 -2.70 21.01 -4.04
CA LYS A 126 -4.12 21.38 -4.05
C LYS A 126 -4.53 22.08 -2.76
#